data_AF-A0A839CQ76-F1
#
_entry.id   AF-A0A839CQ76-F1
#
_cell.length_a   1.000
_cell.length_b   1.000
_cell.length_c   1.000
_cell.angle_alpha   90.00
_cell.angle_beta   90.00
_cell.angle_gamma   90.00
#
_symmetry.space_group_name_H-M   'P 1'
#
loop_
_entity.id
_entity.type
_entity.pdbx_description
1 polymer ?
#
loop_
_entity_poly.entity_id
_entity_poly.type
_entity_poly.pdbx_seq_one_letter_code
_entity_poly.pdbx_strand_id
1 'polypeptide(L)'
;MAKDQKHTDTSYRYNPETKNKEFITRISATETEVWQYKEGKGGGANEAGELGGVYKSPARTALFKQDPNPAKNIAEFLASQMHRSTHPEHQAEVFFAKVTDKAGKPTYPYIASIFFNNYQGDLFKYAYTSKGLIPPEDRPKFMGTGNLVTAALGIENTATLINEVLSSSTGFAESVVPRLLTNDMDMHSGNLGVAIKNGQEEIVSIDFGGANASLEEKIHPHSHTRHMPGLGPTNHFREYGRKYKITPAFAAECDKVAKHDYTGTIDDAFEKIVEYNNFKAIKAFGKLLGVPTKQLRIPDNEVNKEKLVGIIKEHYKVIIKARQEDLSKFSAQIKTDLCLKNYKETGELSYKDTEGKVITLEQVIKEHKGYFKAISEGNEKLKFRDNDNSKNYKALKETVLSTIEKTLAEEKLNENSLDNPFYKESYKSNPLYESKPATSFKGAKINDIQPPIQLVNFYPVLKDPRLEALANIISKSSRSSCLLNNTEHNAKENLQGALSTSPVVIKGHLTTTDLTSTPKAFENNQPAKIEGLKDIRSKLVKNIKNFVETIKEKFMSTNNDLKGR
;
A
#
# COMPACT_ATOMS: atom_id res chain seq x y z
N MET A 1 13.81 -5.91 21.69
CA MET A 1 13.72 -6.00 20.22
C MET A 1 14.05 -7.43 19.84
N ALA A 2 13.14 -8.15 19.16
CA ALA A 2 13.43 -9.48 18.67
C ALA A 2 14.50 -9.34 17.57
N LYS A 3 15.64 -10.03 17.72
CA LYS A 3 16.57 -10.22 16.60
C LYS A 3 15.77 -10.86 15.47
N ASP A 4 15.87 -10.34 14.24
CA ASP A 4 15.34 -11.03 13.06
C ASP A 4 15.86 -12.46 13.08
N GLN A 5 14.99 -13.41 13.44
CA GLN A 5 15.34 -14.82 13.44
C GLN A 5 15.45 -15.21 11.97
N LYS A 6 16.68 -15.45 11.51
CA LYS A 6 16.91 -15.98 10.17
C LYS A 6 16.33 -17.39 10.11
N HIS A 7 15.10 -17.51 9.64
CA HIS A 7 14.47 -18.78 9.31
C HIS A 7 15.25 -19.44 8.17
N THR A 8 15.91 -20.55 8.46
CA THR A 8 16.80 -21.20 7.48
C THR A 8 16.01 -22.09 6.53
N ASP A 9 15.09 -22.91 7.07
CA ASP A 9 14.23 -23.78 6.29
C ASP A 9 12.92 -24.05 7.04
N THR A 10 11.79 -24.01 6.34
CA THR A 10 10.50 -24.47 6.87
C THR A 10 9.95 -25.57 6.00
N SER A 11 9.60 -26.70 6.60
CA SER A 11 9.08 -27.87 5.90
C SER A 11 7.81 -28.41 6.57
N TYR A 12 6.87 -28.86 5.77
CA TYR A 12 5.71 -29.61 6.26
C TYR A 12 6.02 -31.09 6.50
N ARG A 13 5.53 -31.66 7.60
CA ARG A 13 5.52 -33.10 7.84
C ARG A 13 4.20 -33.58 8.44
N TYR A 14 3.90 -34.85 8.23
CA TYR A 14 2.94 -35.58 9.05
C TYR A 14 3.67 -36.16 10.26
N ASN A 15 3.18 -35.88 11.47
CA ASN A 15 3.70 -36.48 12.68
C ASN A 15 2.86 -37.73 13.02
N PRO A 16 3.42 -38.95 12.90
CA PRO A 16 2.66 -40.18 13.10
C PRO A 16 2.27 -40.42 14.56
N GLU A 17 3.02 -39.87 15.51
CA GLU A 17 2.78 -40.04 16.95
C GLU A 17 1.59 -39.19 17.41
N THR A 18 1.56 -37.92 17.00
CA THR A 18 0.49 -36.98 17.35
C THR A 18 -0.69 -37.04 16.39
N LYS A 19 -0.53 -37.75 15.26
CA LYS A 19 -1.43 -37.75 14.10
C LYS A 19 -1.74 -36.34 13.57
N ASN A 20 -0.90 -35.36 13.89
CA ASN A 20 -1.08 -33.98 13.50
C ASN A 20 -0.30 -33.62 12.25
N LYS A 21 -0.87 -32.68 11.50
CA LYS A 21 -0.24 -31.97 10.40
C LYS A 21 0.60 -30.84 11.00
N GLU A 22 1.91 -30.84 10.80
CA GLU A 22 2.83 -29.88 11.45
C GLU A 22 3.74 -29.23 10.40
N PHE A 23 3.96 -27.92 10.52
CA PHE A 23 5.11 -27.28 9.89
C PHE A 23 6.27 -27.25 10.90
N ILE A 24 7.49 -27.47 10.43
CA ILE A 24 8.70 -27.31 11.25
C ILE A 24 9.55 -26.24 10.61
N THR A 25 9.95 -25.26 11.41
CA THR A 25 10.89 -24.22 11.01
C THR A 25 12.20 -24.40 11.76
N ARG A 26 13.32 -24.54 11.03
CA ARG A 26 14.67 -24.50 11.61
C ARG A 26 15.07 -23.04 11.87
N ILE A 27 15.17 -22.67 13.14
CA ILE A 27 15.64 -21.36 13.59
C ILE A 27 17.17 -21.32 13.59
N SER A 28 17.80 -22.42 14.00
CA SER A 28 19.26 -22.58 13.98
C SER A 28 19.65 -24.04 13.74
N ALA A 29 20.95 -24.36 13.80
CA ALA A 29 21.44 -25.73 13.67
C ALA A 29 20.90 -26.67 14.77
N THR A 30 20.53 -26.12 15.93
CA THR A 30 20.08 -26.88 17.11
C THR A 30 18.65 -26.56 17.54
N GLU A 31 18.01 -25.55 16.96
CA GLU A 31 16.70 -25.06 17.38
C GLU A 31 15.67 -25.19 16.26
N THR A 32 14.55 -25.85 16.59
CA THR A 32 13.41 -26.03 15.70
C THR A 32 12.12 -25.55 16.35
N GLU A 33 11.33 -24.80 15.60
CA GLU A 33 9.98 -24.41 15.97
C GLU A 33 8.97 -25.35 15.30
N VAL A 34 8.12 -25.99 16.11
CA VAL A 34 7.05 -26.86 15.62
C VAL A 34 5.74 -26.08 15.66
N TRP A 35 5.10 -25.97 14.51
CA TRP A 35 3.85 -25.28 14.30
C TRP A 35 2.72 -26.30 14.24
N GLN A 36 1.82 -26.24 15.21
CA GLN A 36 0.66 -27.12 15.29
C GLN A 36 -0.57 -26.45 14.73
N TYR A 37 -1.31 -27.16 13.89
CA TYR A 37 -2.57 -26.67 13.36
C TYR A 37 -3.55 -26.37 14.49
N LYS A 38 -4.14 -25.18 14.47
CA LYS A 38 -5.13 -24.75 15.47
C LYS A 38 -6.52 -24.70 14.87
N GLU A 39 -6.68 -23.97 13.78
CA GLU A 39 -7.99 -23.70 13.17
C GLU A 39 -7.86 -23.29 11.70
N GLY A 40 -8.98 -23.36 10.97
CA GLY A 40 -9.03 -22.94 9.57
C GLY A 40 -8.82 -21.44 9.43
N LYS A 41 -8.51 -20.98 8.21
CA LYS A 41 -8.46 -19.54 7.92
C LYS A 41 -9.87 -18.95 8.02
N GLY A 42 -10.05 -18.01 8.95
CA GLY A 42 -11.29 -17.24 9.08
C GLY A 42 -11.33 -16.05 8.12
N GLY A 43 -12.10 -16.17 7.04
CA GLY A 43 -12.39 -15.08 6.09
C GLY A 43 -11.33 -14.84 5.01
N GLY A 44 -11.53 -13.78 4.22
CA GLY A 44 -10.69 -13.41 3.06
C GLY A 44 -11.24 -13.94 1.72
N ALA A 45 -10.72 -13.41 0.61
CA ALA A 45 -11.23 -13.73 -0.74
C ALA A 45 -10.82 -15.13 -1.24
N ASN A 46 -9.70 -15.65 -0.72
CA ASN A 46 -9.12 -16.93 -1.13
C ASN A 46 -9.05 -17.88 0.07
N GLU A 47 -9.28 -19.18 -0.19
CA GLU A 47 -9.00 -20.26 0.74
C GLU A 47 -7.50 -20.32 1.10
N ALA A 48 -7.17 -21.01 2.19
CA ALA A 48 -5.79 -21.10 2.66
C ALA A 48 -4.95 -22.17 1.93
N GLY A 49 -5.57 -22.99 1.07
CA GLY A 49 -4.99 -24.23 0.56
C GLY A 49 -5.26 -25.41 1.50
N GLU A 50 -5.05 -26.64 1.03
CA GLU A 50 -5.37 -27.89 1.76
C GLU A 50 -4.70 -27.98 3.14
N LEU A 51 -3.48 -27.43 3.26
CA LEU A 51 -2.71 -27.42 4.51
C LEU A 51 -2.72 -26.04 5.17
N GLY A 52 -3.47 -25.10 4.62
CA GLY A 52 -3.50 -23.74 5.13
C GLY A 52 -4.41 -23.59 6.34
N GLY A 53 -4.12 -22.60 7.16
CA GLY A 53 -4.84 -22.33 8.40
C GLY A 53 -3.99 -21.56 9.39
N VAL A 54 -4.56 -21.36 10.57
CA VAL A 54 -3.85 -20.77 11.71
C VAL A 54 -3.10 -21.89 12.43
N TYR A 55 -1.81 -21.68 12.62
CA TYR A 55 -0.90 -22.55 13.33
C TYR A 55 -0.34 -21.84 14.56
N LYS A 56 -0.03 -22.61 15.60
CA LYS A 56 0.57 -22.10 16.84
C LYS A 56 1.83 -22.89 17.18
N SER A 57 2.88 -22.17 17.53
CA SER A 57 4.06 -22.71 18.19
C SER A 57 4.04 -22.31 19.68
N PRO A 58 4.95 -22.82 20.53
CA PRO A 58 5.08 -22.35 21.91
C PRO A 58 5.30 -20.83 22.01
N ALA A 59 5.93 -20.23 20.99
CA ALA A 59 6.31 -18.82 21.01
C ALA A 59 5.35 -17.90 20.26
N ARG A 60 4.71 -18.38 19.18
CA ARG A 60 4.08 -17.52 18.15
C ARG A 60 2.86 -18.15 17.51
N THR A 61 2.09 -17.32 16.81
CA THR A 61 0.97 -17.75 15.95
C THR A 61 1.25 -17.32 14.51
N ALA A 62 0.89 -18.15 13.54
CA ALA A 62 1.10 -17.87 12.13
C ALA A 62 -0.12 -18.29 11.29
N LEU A 63 -0.39 -17.54 10.23
CA LEU A 63 -1.28 -17.96 9.15
C LEU A 63 -0.44 -18.58 8.03
N PHE A 64 -0.59 -19.89 7.83
CA PHE A 64 -0.05 -20.55 6.65
C PHE A 64 -1.10 -20.50 5.54
N LYS A 65 -0.72 -19.97 4.38
CA LYS A 65 -1.60 -19.89 3.20
C LYS A 65 -0.85 -20.20 1.91
N GLN A 66 -1.58 -20.70 0.93
CA GLN A 66 -1.09 -20.92 -0.44
C GLN A 66 -2.12 -20.35 -1.42
N ASP A 67 -1.77 -19.26 -2.09
CA ASP A 67 -2.64 -18.71 -3.14
C ASP A 67 -2.64 -19.64 -4.37
N PRO A 68 -3.79 -19.87 -5.01
CA PRO A 68 -3.87 -20.61 -6.27
C PRO A 68 -2.97 -20.04 -7.37
N ASN A 69 -2.69 -18.73 -7.33
CA ASN A 69 -1.69 -18.08 -8.15
C ASN A 69 -0.37 -17.97 -7.39
N PRO A 70 0.65 -18.82 -7.68
CA PRO A 70 1.92 -18.82 -6.94
C PRO A 70 2.70 -17.50 -7.08
N ALA A 71 2.41 -16.68 -8.11
CA ALA A 71 2.97 -15.34 -8.22
C ALA A 71 2.60 -14.43 -7.04
N LYS A 72 1.42 -14.62 -6.44
CA LYS A 72 0.97 -13.84 -5.29
C LYS A 72 1.72 -14.21 -4.01
N ASN A 73 2.07 -15.49 -3.84
CA ASN A 73 2.92 -15.91 -2.71
C ASN A 73 4.30 -15.24 -2.79
N ILE A 74 4.90 -15.18 -3.98
CA ILE A 74 6.17 -14.46 -4.20
C ILE A 74 6.01 -12.96 -3.92
N ALA A 75 4.92 -12.35 -4.42
CA ALA A 75 4.67 -10.94 -4.25
C ALA A 75 4.49 -10.54 -2.77
N GLU A 76 3.75 -11.34 -2.00
CA GLU A 76 3.53 -11.12 -0.58
C GLU A 76 4.80 -11.30 0.25
N PHE A 77 5.57 -12.36 -0.03
CA PHE A 77 6.88 -12.56 0.59
C PHE A 77 7.81 -11.36 0.34
N LEU A 78 7.99 -10.97 -0.93
CA LEU A 78 8.87 -9.86 -1.29
C LEU A 78 8.42 -8.55 -0.64
N ALA A 79 7.11 -8.26 -0.63
CA ALA A 79 6.57 -7.07 0.01
C ALA A 79 6.87 -7.04 1.51
N SER A 80 6.67 -8.15 2.22
CA SER A 80 7.01 -8.26 3.64
C SER A 80 8.49 -8.01 3.89
N GLN A 81 9.40 -8.59 3.09
CA GLN A 81 10.84 -8.34 3.23
C GLN A 81 11.17 -6.86 3.06
N MET A 82 10.60 -6.22 2.04
CA MET A 82 10.77 -4.79 1.79
C MET A 82 10.24 -3.95 2.95
N HIS A 83 9.02 -4.19 3.43
CA HIS A 83 8.42 -3.38 4.48
C HIS A 83 9.16 -3.54 5.82
N ARG A 84 9.55 -4.77 6.17
CA ARG A 84 10.28 -5.07 7.40
C ARG A 84 11.70 -4.53 7.42
N SER A 85 12.35 -4.31 6.28
CA SER A 85 13.67 -3.65 6.25
C SER A 85 13.65 -2.22 6.82
N THR A 86 12.47 -1.57 6.79
CA THR A 86 12.27 -0.24 7.39
C THR A 86 11.56 -0.24 8.74
N HIS A 87 10.61 -1.17 8.94
CA HIS A 87 9.73 -1.24 10.12
C HIS A 87 9.38 -2.68 10.49
N PRO A 88 10.33 -3.47 11.02
CA PRO A 88 10.05 -4.85 11.39
C PRO A 88 8.98 -4.99 12.48
N GLU A 89 8.77 -3.96 13.29
CA GLU A 89 7.78 -3.91 14.38
C GLU A 89 6.36 -3.56 13.94
N HIS A 90 6.17 -3.00 12.73
CA HIS A 90 4.84 -2.64 12.19
C HIS A 90 4.39 -3.55 11.04
N GLN A 91 5.22 -4.51 10.63
CA GLN A 91 5.02 -5.27 9.40
C GLN A 91 5.15 -6.77 9.69
N ALA A 92 4.12 -7.54 9.36
CA ALA A 92 4.12 -8.98 9.60
C ALA A 92 5.29 -9.67 8.91
N GLU A 93 5.89 -10.63 9.61
CA GLU A 93 6.93 -11.49 9.08
C GLU A 93 6.33 -12.54 8.14
N VAL A 94 6.77 -12.53 6.89
CA VAL A 94 6.38 -13.55 5.91
C VAL A 94 7.61 -14.35 5.46
N PHE A 95 7.50 -15.68 5.52
CA PHE A 95 8.50 -16.59 4.97
C PHE A 95 7.86 -17.75 4.20
N PHE A 96 8.64 -18.38 3.33
CA PHE A 96 8.19 -19.56 2.59
C PHE A 96 8.26 -20.84 3.42
N ALA A 97 7.32 -21.75 3.18
CA ALA A 97 7.30 -23.10 3.72
C ALA A 97 7.23 -24.13 2.60
N LYS A 98 8.22 -25.02 2.54
CA LYS A 98 8.29 -26.14 1.60
C LYS A 98 7.26 -27.19 1.97
N VAL A 99 6.53 -27.65 0.96
CA VAL A 99 5.59 -28.77 1.07
C VAL A 99 5.88 -29.73 -0.06
N THR A 100 6.07 -31.00 0.27
CA THR A 100 6.16 -32.08 -0.72
C THR A 100 4.84 -32.82 -0.82
N ASP A 101 4.51 -33.31 -2.01
CA ASP A 101 3.37 -34.20 -2.20
C ASP A 101 3.64 -35.59 -1.60
N LYS A 102 2.66 -36.50 -1.72
CA LYS A 102 2.79 -37.88 -1.21
C LYS A 102 3.92 -38.69 -1.88
N ALA A 103 4.38 -38.26 -3.06
CA ALA A 103 5.49 -38.86 -3.79
C ALA A 103 6.84 -38.19 -3.45
N GLY A 104 6.86 -37.26 -2.49
CA GLY A 104 8.05 -36.50 -2.09
C GLY A 104 8.42 -35.39 -3.07
N LYS A 105 7.59 -35.09 -4.08
CA LYS A 105 7.89 -34.04 -5.05
C LYS A 105 7.55 -32.67 -4.47
N PRO A 106 8.40 -31.64 -4.65
CA PRO A 106 8.08 -30.28 -4.23
C PRO A 106 6.79 -29.77 -4.88
N THR A 107 5.89 -29.25 -4.06
CA THR A 107 4.72 -28.48 -4.50
C THR A 107 5.03 -26.98 -4.47
N TYR A 108 4.07 -26.12 -4.86
CA TYR A 108 4.26 -24.69 -4.67
C TYR A 108 4.41 -24.36 -3.18
N PRO A 109 5.32 -23.44 -2.81
CA PRO A 109 5.52 -23.13 -1.40
C PRO A 109 4.26 -22.48 -0.81
N TYR A 110 4.00 -22.81 0.45
CA TYR A 110 3.14 -22.01 1.30
C TYR A 110 3.91 -20.76 1.75
N ILE A 111 3.18 -19.74 2.15
CA ILE A 111 3.73 -18.62 2.91
C ILE A 111 3.15 -18.66 4.32
N ALA A 112 4.01 -18.39 5.31
CA ALA A 112 3.63 -18.23 6.69
C ALA A 112 3.69 -16.75 7.03
N SER A 113 2.56 -16.13 7.39
CA SER A 113 2.51 -14.78 7.94
C SER A 113 2.42 -14.86 9.46
N ILE A 114 3.46 -14.42 10.17
CA ILE A 114 3.53 -14.46 11.63
C ILE A 114 2.71 -13.32 12.21
N PHE A 115 1.83 -13.66 13.14
CA PHE A 115 1.08 -12.67 13.91
C PHE A 115 2.00 -12.04 14.96
N PHE A 116 1.79 -10.75 15.24
CA PHE A 116 2.48 -10.06 16.31
C PHE A 116 2.15 -10.73 17.66
N ASN A 117 3.15 -10.91 18.53
CA ASN A 117 2.96 -11.60 19.81
C ASN A 117 1.91 -10.92 20.71
N ASN A 118 1.76 -9.60 20.55
CA ASN A 118 0.87 -8.69 21.24
C ASN A 118 -0.34 -8.27 20.38
N TYR A 119 -0.65 -9.04 19.33
CA TYR A 119 -1.73 -8.76 18.39
C TYR A 119 -3.11 -8.87 19.05
N GLN A 120 -3.95 -7.86 18.86
CA GLN A 120 -5.30 -7.80 19.43
C GLN A 120 -6.39 -8.15 18.41
N GLY A 121 -6.06 -8.16 17.12
CA GLY A 121 -7.01 -8.42 16.04
C GLY A 121 -6.79 -7.49 14.86
N ASP A 122 -7.46 -7.83 13.75
CA ASP A 122 -7.51 -6.93 12.60
C ASP A 122 -8.28 -5.66 12.98
N LEU A 123 -8.02 -4.56 12.28
CA LEU A 123 -8.52 -3.24 12.66
C LEU A 123 -10.06 -3.22 12.73
N PHE A 124 -10.74 -4.00 11.88
CA PHE A 124 -12.19 -4.14 11.96
C PHE A 124 -12.62 -4.86 13.24
N LYS A 125 -12.09 -6.06 13.52
CA LYS A 125 -12.46 -6.81 14.73
C LYS A 125 -12.12 -6.04 16.00
N TYR A 126 -10.91 -5.47 16.05
CA TYR A 126 -10.43 -4.73 17.22
C TYR A 126 -11.32 -3.52 17.55
N ALA A 127 -11.75 -2.78 16.54
CA ALA A 127 -12.60 -1.60 16.73
C ALA A 127 -13.94 -1.92 17.42
N TYR A 128 -14.47 -3.13 17.27
CA TYR A 128 -15.65 -3.59 18.02
C TYR A 128 -15.29 -4.11 19.40
N THR A 129 -14.30 -5.01 19.47
CA THR A 129 -13.97 -5.70 20.72
C THR A 129 -13.42 -4.75 21.78
N SER A 130 -12.72 -3.67 21.38
CA SER A 130 -12.23 -2.62 22.30
C SER A 130 -13.36 -1.85 22.98
N LYS A 131 -14.59 -1.93 22.47
CA LYS A 131 -15.81 -1.37 23.08
C LYS A 131 -16.69 -2.41 23.75
N GLY A 132 -16.23 -3.67 23.85
CA GLY A 132 -17.05 -4.77 24.34
C GLY A 132 -18.18 -5.17 23.40
N LEU A 133 -18.08 -4.83 22.11
CA LEU A 133 -19.08 -5.17 21.09
C LEU A 133 -18.67 -6.44 20.35
N ILE A 134 -19.66 -7.17 19.84
CA ILE A 134 -19.44 -8.33 18.97
C ILE A 134 -19.30 -7.83 17.52
N PRO A 135 -18.18 -8.10 16.83
CA PRO A 135 -18.03 -7.73 15.43
C PRO A 135 -19.03 -8.50 14.56
N PRO A 136 -19.66 -7.85 13.57
CA PRO A 136 -20.46 -8.54 12.56
C PRO A 136 -19.67 -9.63 11.86
N GLU A 137 -20.35 -10.72 11.47
CA GLU A 137 -19.76 -11.83 10.72
C GLU A 137 -19.22 -11.35 9.36
N ASP A 138 -20.03 -10.55 8.65
CA ASP A 138 -19.65 -9.93 7.39
C ASP A 138 -18.97 -8.58 7.59
N ARG A 139 -17.77 -8.43 7.01
CA ARG A 139 -17.06 -7.15 6.95
C ARG A 139 -17.73 -6.23 5.93
N PRO A 140 -17.91 -4.93 6.25
CA PRO A 140 -18.32 -3.95 5.25
C PRO A 140 -17.29 -3.92 4.11
N LYS A 141 -17.77 -4.11 2.87
CA LYS A 141 -16.92 -4.17 1.68
C LYS A 141 -16.34 -2.81 1.26
N PHE A 142 -16.87 -1.73 1.82
CA PHE A 142 -16.46 -0.36 1.51
C PHE A 142 -16.42 0.45 2.79
N MET A 143 -15.24 0.87 3.23
CA MET A 143 -15.14 1.82 4.35
C MET A 143 -15.25 3.26 3.87
N GLY A 144 -15.21 3.52 2.56
CA GLY A 144 -15.15 4.85 1.96
C GLY A 144 -16.33 5.28 1.09
N THR A 145 -17.37 4.46 0.86
CA THR A 145 -18.59 4.97 0.21
C THR A 145 -19.32 5.86 1.22
N GLY A 146 -19.44 7.15 0.88
CA GLY A 146 -19.93 8.18 1.78
C GLY A 146 -21.25 7.83 2.48
N ASN A 147 -21.42 8.47 3.65
CA ASN A 147 -22.48 8.39 4.67
C ASN A 147 -23.92 8.05 4.22
N LEU A 148 -24.29 8.22 2.95
CA LEU A 148 -25.66 7.98 2.47
C LEU A 148 -26.08 6.50 2.52
N VAL A 149 -25.18 5.55 2.28
CA VAL A 149 -25.48 4.11 2.40
C VAL A 149 -25.27 3.63 3.84
N THR A 150 -24.32 4.27 4.53
CA THR A 150 -23.86 3.95 5.88
C THR A 150 -24.90 4.30 6.95
N ALA A 151 -25.57 5.45 6.81
CA ALA A 151 -26.69 5.87 7.65
C ALA A 151 -27.97 5.04 7.42
N ALA A 152 -28.20 4.56 6.20
CA ALA A 152 -29.38 3.75 5.87
C ALA A 152 -29.30 2.29 6.38
N LEU A 153 -28.09 1.78 6.66
CA LEU A 153 -27.83 0.39 7.05
C LEU A 153 -27.30 0.23 8.49
N GLY A 154 -27.23 1.30 9.28
CA GLY A 154 -26.68 1.24 10.66
C GLY A 154 -25.15 1.04 10.73
N ILE A 155 -24.44 1.30 9.63
CA ILE A 155 -22.97 1.15 9.50
C ILE A 155 -22.23 2.37 10.06
N GLU A 156 -22.93 3.44 10.46
CA GLU A 156 -22.36 4.63 11.13
C GLU A 156 -21.48 4.27 12.33
N ASN A 157 -21.68 3.10 12.95
CA ASN A 157 -20.84 2.63 14.04
C ASN A 157 -19.44 2.19 13.56
N THR A 158 -19.30 1.39 12.48
CA THR A 158 -18.00 0.78 12.11
C THR A 158 -16.93 1.81 11.73
N ALA A 159 -17.27 2.75 10.85
CA ALA A 159 -16.31 3.74 10.38
C ALA A 159 -15.90 4.70 11.51
N THR A 160 -16.83 5.03 12.40
CA THR A 160 -16.57 5.82 13.61
C THR A 160 -15.63 5.07 14.55
N LEU A 161 -15.92 3.80 14.86
CA LEU A 161 -15.09 2.96 15.72
C LEU A 161 -13.66 2.81 15.19
N ILE A 162 -13.51 2.56 13.88
CA ILE A 162 -12.18 2.46 13.28
C ILE A 162 -11.45 3.81 13.32
N ASN A 163 -12.14 4.92 13.06
CA ASN A 163 -11.54 6.24 13.17
C ASN A 163 -11.13 6.59 14.61
N GLU A 164 -11.86 6.12 15.62
CA GLU A 164 -11.48 6.25 17.02
C GLU A 164 -10.15 5.53 17.29
N VAL A 165 -10.06 4.24 16.92
CA VAL A 165 -8.82 3.46 17.06
C VAL A 165 -7.65 4.13 16.33
N LEU A 166 -7.85 4.53 15.07
CA LEU A 166 -6.80 5.20 14.29
C LEU A 166 -6.38 6.55 14.88
N SER A 167 -7.25 7.23 15.64
CA SER A 167 -6.93 8.52 16.26
C SER A 167 -6.23 8.34 17.62
N SER A 168 -6.42 7.21 18.31
CA SER A 168 -5.75 6.87 19.57
C SER A 168 -4.45 6.08 19.39
N SER A 169 -4.29 5.40 18.26
CA SER A 169 -3.14 4.53 17.97
C SER A 169 -2.01 5.27 17.25
N THR A 170 -0.78 4.84 17.51
CA THR A 170 0.42 5.22 16.73
C THR A 170 0.71 4.20 15.63
N GLY A 171 1.74 4.39 14.81
CA GLY A 171 2.18 3.36 13.85
C GLY A 171 1.46 3.36 12.49
N PHE A 172 0.53 4.30 12.25
CA PHE A 172 -0.21 4.33 10.99
C PHE A 172 0.70 4.63 9.79
N ALA A 173 1.60 5.60 9.91
CA ALA A 173 2.51 5.97 8.82
C ALA A 173 3.48 4.82 8.53
N GLU A 174 4.04 4.24 9.57
CA GLU A 174 4.98 3.11 9.60
C GLU A 174 4.36 1.85 8.99
N SER A 175 3.05 1.67 9.16
CA SER A 175 2.28 0.58 8.55
C SER A 175 2.00 0.80 7.07
N VAL A 176 1.71 2.03 6.65
CA VAL A 176 1.08 2.32 5.35
C VAL A 176 2.07 2.82 4.30
N VAL A 177 3.08 3.60 4.68
CA VAL A 177 4.02 4.20 3.72
C VAL A 177 4.86 3.13 2.99
N PRO A 178 5.42 2.09 3.65
CA PRO A 178 6.13 1.03 2.93
C PRO A 178 5.25 0.33 1.89
N ARG A 179 3.95 0.19 2.18
CA ARG A 179 2.97 -0.41 1.27
C ARG A 179 2.73 0.45 0.02
N LEU A 180 2.82 1.78 0.13
CA LEU A 180 2.80 2.66 -1.04
C LEU A 180 4.00 2.37 -1.97
N LEU A 181 5.19 2.11 -1.41
CA LEU A 181 6.39 1.80 -2.20
C LEU A 181 6.23 0.52 -3.03
N THR A 182 5.52 -0.49 -2.53
CA THR A 182 5.31 -1.77 -3.25
C THR A 182 3.97 -1.84 -3.98
N ASN A 183 3.24 -0.73 -4.14
CA ASN A 183 1.92 -0.67 -4.76
C ASN A 183 0.86 -1.56 -4.07
N ASP A 184 1.01 -1.81 -2.78
CA ASP A 184 0.04 -2.57 -2.00
C ASP A 184 -1.09 -1.66 -1.50
N MET A 185 -1.96 -1.27 -2.43
CA MET A 185 -3.03 -0.29 -2.17
C MET A 185 -4.27 -0.90 -1.49
N ASP A 186 -4.29 -2.23 -1.32
CA ASP A 186 -5.38 -2.99 -0.72
C ASP A 186 -5.30 -2.95 0.83
N MET A 187 -5.15 -1.75 1.36
CA MET A 187 -4.97 -1.49 2.78
C MET A 187 -6.32 -1.33 3.48
N HIS A 188 -7.22 -2.31 3.43
CA HIS A 188 -8.48 -2.23 4.18
C HIS A 188 -8.27 -2.65 5.66
N SER A 189 -9.28 -2.44 6.50
CA SER A 189 -9.28 -2.81 7.93
C SER A 189 -9.09 -4.30 8.25
N GLY A 190 -9.05 -5.14 7.22
CA GLY A 190 -8.75 -6.56 7.32
C GLY A 190 -7.28 -6.91 7.06
N ASN A 191 -6.52 -5.98 6.46
CA ASN A 191 -5.09 -6.11 6.16
C ASN A 191 -4.23 -5.20 7.07
N LEU A 192 -4.87 -4.35 7.87
CA LEU A 192 -4.30 -3.67 9.02
C LEU A 192 -4.85 -4.29 10.31
N GLY A 193 -4.10 -4.18 11.39
CA GLY A 193 -4.53 -4.60 12.72
C GLY A 193 -3.93 -3.75 13.82
N VAL A 194 -4.14 -4.19 15.06
CA VAL A 194 -3.65 -3.51 16.26
C VAL A 194 -2.80 -4.45 17.10
N ALA A 195 -1.66 -3.96 17.56
CA ALA A 195 -0.79 -4.62 18.52
C ALA A 195 -0.58 -3.71 19.75
N ILE A 196 -0.44 -4.29 20.95
CA ILE A 196 -0.21 -3.51 22.19
C ILE A 196 1.25 -3.55 22.59
N LYS A 197 1.98 -2.46 22.49
CA LYS A 197 3.39 -2.37 22.87
C LYS A 197 3.55 -1.38 24.00
N ASN A 198 4.11 -1.82 25.13
CA ASN A 198 4.27 -1.01 26.33
C ASN A 198 2.95 -0.34 26.80
N GLY A 199 1.82 -1.02 26.64
CA GLY A 199 0.50 -0.50 26.98
C GLY A 199 -0.11 0.46 25.95
N GLN A 200 0.58 0.72 24.83
CA GLN A 200 0.13 1.61 23.76
C GLN A 200 -0.35 0.82 22.54
N GLU A 201 -1.45 1.25 21.93
CA GLU A 201 -1.97 0.70 20.68
C GLU A 201 -1.11 1.16 19.50
N GLU A 202 -0.59 0.20 18.74
CA GLU A 202 0.14 0.43 17.50
C GLU A 202 -0.60 -0.23 16.34
N ILE A 203 -0.82 0.55 15.27
CA ILE A 203 -1.27 0.03 13.99
C ILE A 203 -0.15 -0.81 13.38
N VAL A 204 -0.53 -1.97 12.86
CA VAL A 204 0.37 -2.92 12.20
C VAL A 204 -0.25 -3.43 10.90
N SER A 205 0.57 -3.92 9.97
CA SER A 205 0.13 -4.55 8.72
C SER A 205 0.35 -6.06 8.75
N ILE A 206 -0.62 -6.83 8.27
CA ILE A 206 -0.68 -8.29 8.47
C ILE A 206 -0.81 -9.11 7.17
N ASP A 207 -1.18 -8.48 6.06
CA ASP A 207 -1.37 -9.13 4.76
C ASP A 207 -0.91 -8.21 3.62
N PHE A 208 -0.18 -8.77 2.66
CA PHE A 208 0.42 -8.06 1.52
C PHE A 208 0.10 -8.70 0.17
N GLY A 209 -0.96 -9.52 0.09
CA GLY A 209 -1.30 -10.30 -1.12
C GLY A 209 -1.61 -9.47 -2.38
N GLY A 210 -1.86 -8.17 -2.23
CA GLY A 210 -2.08 -7.21 -3.32
C GLY A 210 -0.81 -6.52 -3.83
N ALA A 211 0.33 -6.69 -3.15
CA ALA A 211 1.57 -5.99 -3.44
C ALA A 211 2.19 -6.37 -4.79
N ASN A 212 3.02 -5.49 -5.31
CA ASN A 212 3.86 -5.67 -6.50
C ASN A 212 3.09 -5.95 -7.81
N ALA A 213 1.75 -5.97 -7.80
CA ALA A 213 0.95 -6.17 -8.99
C ALA A 213 1.02 -4.94 -9.91
N SER A 214 1.42 -5.16 -11.17
CA SER A 214 1.59 -4.14 -12.20
C SER A 214 2.34 -2.91 -11.66
N LEU A 215 3.53 -3.15 -11.10
CA LEU A 215 4.30 -2.13 -10.42
C LEU A 215 4.78 -1.09 -11.44
N GLU A 216 4.43 0.17 -11.22
CA GLU A 216 4.81 1.29 -12.08
C GLU A 216 5.85 2.18 -11.37
N GLU A 217 6.54 3.05 -12.10
CA GLU A 217 7.49 4.01 -11.53
C GLU A 217 6.85 4.99 -10.53
N LYS A 218 5.54 5.26 -10.64
CA LYS A 218 4.81 6.23 -9.79
C LYS A 218 3.89 5.55 -8.78
N ILE A 219 3.80 6.10 -7.58
CA ILE A 219 3.05 5.46 -6.47
C ILE A 219 1.54 5.70 -6.53
N HIS A 220 1.05 6.68 -7.29
CA HIS A 220 -0.38 6.90 -7.56
C HIS A 220 -1.34 6.79 -6.34
N PRO A 221 -1.06 7.43 -5.19
CA PRO A 221 -1.75 7.15 -3.93
C PRO A 221 -3.22 7.60 -3.94
N HIS A 222 -3.61 8.46 -4.89
CA HIS A 222 -4.97 8.99 -5.00
C HIS A 222 -5.66 8.66 -6.32
N SER A 223 -5.12 7.71 -7.10
CA SER A 223 -5.75 7.33 -8.37
C SER A 223 -7.10 6.64 -8.16
N HIS A 224 -8.09 6.95 -9.00
CA HIS A 224 -9.36 6.22 -9.04
C HIS A 224 -9.35 5.19 -10.17
N THR A 225 -8.91 5.60 -11.36
CA THR A 225 -9.02 4.82 -12.59
C THR A 225 -8.14 3.57 -12.58
N ARG A 226 -6.97 3.65 -11.92
CA ARG A 226 -6.02 2.52 -11.80
C ARG A 226 -6.50 1.41 -10.87
N HIS A 227 -7.53 1.69 -10.08
CA HIS A 227 -8.02 0.80 -9.03
C HIS A 227 -9.50 0.48 -9.22
N MET A 228 -10.01 0.67 -10.45
CA MET A 228 -11.33 0.18 -10.81
C MET A 228 -11.29 -1.35 -10.91
N PRO A 229 -12.40 -2.04 -10.59
CA PRO A 229 -12.50 -3.49 -10.73
C PRO A 229 -12.03 -3.96 -12.11
N GLY A 230 -11.10 -4.92 -12.14
CA GLY A 230 -10.52 -5.47 -13.37
C GLY A 230 -9.27 -4.75 -13.91
N LEU A 231 -8.90 -3.58 -13.37
CA LEU A 231 -7.68 -2.85 -13.76
C LEU A 231 -6.56 -2.91 -12.71
N GLY A 232 -6.89 -3.19 -11.45
CA GLY A 232 -5.93 -3.28 -10.35
C GLY A 232 -6.61 -3.57 -9.01
N PRO A 233 -5.83 -3.73 -7.93
CA PRO A 233 -6.40 -3.86 -6.58
C PRO A 233 -7.15 -2.58 -6.20
N THR A 234 -8.21 -2.72 -5.39
CA THR A 234 -8.94 -1.57 -4.84
C THR A 234 -7.98 -0.69 -4.04
N ASN A 235 -8.05 0.63 -4.23
CA ASN A 235 -7.22 1.56 -3.47
C ASN A 235 -7.94 1.97 -2.18
N HIS A 236 -7.79 1.14 -1.16
CA HIS A 236 -8.28 1.41 0.18
C HIS A 236 -7.44 2.45 0.92
N PHE A 237 -6.19 2.71 0.48
CA PHE A 237 -5.43 3.84 1.01
C PHE A 237 -6.24 5.14 0.88
N ARG A 238 -7.00 5.35 -0.21
CA ARG A 238 -7.86 6.53 -0.39
C ARG A 238 -8.99 6.67 0.62
N GLU A 239 -9.44 5.58 1.23
CA GLU A 239 -10.57 5.57 2.18
C GLU A 239 -10.19 6.20 3.53
N TYR A 240 -8.91 6.17 3.90
CA TYR A 240 -8.44 6.83 5.13
C TYR A 240 -8.53 8.36 5.02
N GLY A 241 -8.94 9.02 6.10
CA GLY A 241 -9.03 10.48 6.16
C GLY A 241 -7.69 11.18 5.94
N ARG A 242 -7.71 12.39 5.37
CA ARG A 242 -6.49 13.21 5.16
C ARG A 242 -5.77 13.53 6.46
N LYS A 243 -6.50 13.61 7.59
CA LYS A 243 -5.94 13.84 8.93
C LYS A 243 -4.87 12.82 9.35
N TYR A 244 -4.85 11.63 8.73
CA TYR A 244 -3.84 10.60 8.98
C TYR A 244 -2.66 10.64 7.99
N LYS A 245 -2.82 11.34 6.86
CA LYS A 245 -1.89 11.35 5.72
C LYS A 245 -1.13 12.66 5.56
N ILE A 246 -1.74 13.75 6.03
CA ILE A 246 -1.17 15.10 5.97
C ILE A 246 -0.75 15.47 7.38
N THR A 247 0.31 14.80 7.85
CA THR A 247 0.89 14.98 9.18
C THR A 247 2.41 15.00 9.08
N PRO A 248 3.11 15.63 10.05
CA PRO A 248 4.56 15.57 10.10
C PRO A 248 5.11 14.14 10.14
N ALA A 249 4.49 13.25 10.92
CA ALA A 249 4.89 11.84 11.01
C ALA A 249 4.79 11.12 9.66
N PHE A 250 3.70 11.33 8.92
CA PHE A 250 3.54 10.71 7.61
C PHE A 250 4.57 11.21 6.59
N ALA A 251 4.90 12.50 6.61
CA ALA A 251 5.92 13.08 5.73
C ALA A 251 7.33 12.55 6.07
N ALA A 252 7.69 12.56 7.36
CA ALA A 252 8.96 12.01 7.84
C ALA A 252 9.12 10.54 7.44
N GLU A 253 8.03 9.77 7.53
CA GLU A 253 8.03 8.37 7.15
C GLU A 253 8.19 8.17 5.63
N CYS A 254 7.55 9.02 4.82
CA CYS A 254 7.80 9.03 3.37
C CYS A 254 9.28 9.28 3.05
N ASP A 255 9.95 10.19 3.76
CA ASP A 255 11.38 10.43 3.57
C ASP A 255 12.24 9.25 4.01
N LYS A 256 11.91 8.63 5.16
CA LYS A 256 12.62 7.45 5.68
C LYS A 256 12.60 6.31 4.65
N VAL A 257 11.42 5.95 4.16
CA VAL A 257 11.23 4.89 3.15
C VAL A 257 11.86 5.27 1.80
N ALA A 258 11.76 6.53 1.38
CA ALA A 258 12.36 7.00 0.13
C ALA A 258 13.91 6.97 0.16
N LYS A 259 14.53 7.18 1.33
CA LYS A 259 15.99 7.22 1.50
C LYS A 259 16.61 5.85 1.84
N HIS A 260 15.81 4.86 2.23
CA HIS A 260 16.31 3.54 2.65
C HIS A 260 17.01 2.79 1.49
N ASP A 261 18.13 2.12 1.76
CA ASP A 261 18.81 1.28 0.76
C ASP A 261 18.25 -0.15 0.77
N TYR A 262 17.41 -0.47 -0.22
CA TYR A 262 16.80 -1.78 -0.37
C TYR A 262 17.67 -2.80 -1.12
N THR A 263 18.88 -2.44 -1.56
CA THR A 263 19.68 -3.29 -2.46
C THR A 263 19.91 -4.69 -1.86
N GLY A 264 20.38 -4.74 -0.62
CA GLY A 264 20.61 -6.00 0.10
C GLY A 264 19.32 -6.78 0.34
N THR A 265 18.24 -6.10 0.77
CA THR A 265 16.93 -6.74 0.99
C THR A 265 16.37 -7.38 -0.28
N ILE A 266 16.50 -6.70 -1.42
CA ILE A 266 16.06 -7.24 -2.71
C ILE A 266 16.92 -8.45 -3.10
N ASP A 267 18.24 -8.36 -2.96
CA ASP A 267 19.13 -9.48 -3.30
C ASP A 267 18.84 -10.72 -2.45
N ASP A 268 18.77 -10.58 -1.13
CA ASP A 268 18.44 -11.67 -0.19
C ASP A 268 17.05 -12.28 -0.47
N ALA A 269 16.04 -11.43 -0.74
CA ALA A 269 14.70 -11.90 -1.05
C ALA A 269 14.66 -12.70 -2.36
N PHE A 270 15.39 -12.27 -3.40
CA PHE A 270 15.42 -12.98 -4.67
C PHE A 270 16.17 -14.32 -4.58
N GLU A 271 17.20 -14.44 -3.73
CA GLU A 271 17.83 -15.72 -3.41
C GLU A 271 16.80 -16.72 -2.83
N LYS A 272 15.99 -16.27 -1.87
CA LYS A 272 14.91 -17.09 -1.29
C LYS A 272 13.81 -17.41 -2.30
N ILE A 273 13.47 -16.49 -3.19
CA ILE A 273 12.52 -16.76 -4.27
C ILE A 273 13.05 -17.88 -5.17
N VAL A 274 14.33 -17.87 -5.55
CA VAL A 274 14.96 -18.93 -6.36
C VAL A 274 14.95 -20.27 -5.64
N GLU A 275 15.29 -20.27 -4.34
CA GLU A 275 15.36 -21.48 -3.52
C GLU A 275 14.00 -22.19 -3.42
N TYR A 276 12.91 -21.44 -3.21
CA TYR A 276 11.59 -22.01 -2.90
C TYR A 276 10.65 -22.17 -4.10
N ASN A 277 10.91 -21.48 -5.21
CA ASN A 277 9.96 -21.42 -6.33
C ASN A 277 10.53 -22.02 -7.61
N ASN A 278 9.66 -22.68 -8.38
CA ASN A 278 10.00 -23.20 -9.69
C ASN A 278 9.97 -22.09 -10.77
N PHE A 279 10.52 -22.41 -11.95
CA PHE A 279 10.57 -21.49 -13.09
C PHE A 279 9.20 -20.91 -13.46
N LYS A 280 8.16 -21.74 -13.47
CA LYS A 280 6.79 -21.33 -13.82
C LYS A 280 6.23 -20.27 -12.86
N ALA A 281 6.42 -20.45 -11.55
CA ALA A 281 6.00 -19.49 -10.53
C ALA A 281 6.76 -18.16 -10.66
N ILE A 282 8.09 -18.22 -10.83
CA ILE A 282 8.94 -17.04 -11.03
C ILE A 282 8.52 -16.28 -12.30
N LYS A 283 8.26 -16.99 -13.40
CA LYS A 283 7.79 -16.40 -14.65
C LYS A 283 6.41 -15.76 -14.50
N ALA A 284 5.51 -16.38 -13.75
CA ALA A 284 4.21 -15.82 -13.42
C ALA A 284 4.35 -14.55 -12.56
N PHE A 285 5.29 -14.53 -11.62
CA PHE A 285 5.61 -13.34 -10.83
C PHE A 285 6.16 -12.21 -11.71
N GLY A 286 7.08 -12.48 -12.64
CA GLY A 286 7.55 -11.48 -13.60
C GLY A 286 6.42 -10.85 -14.41
N LYS A 287 5.42 -11.65 -14.82
CA LYS A 287 4.21 -11.14 -15.49
C LYS A 287 3.34 -10.29 -14.56
N LEU A 288 3.12 -10.75 -13.33
CA LEU A 288 2.36 -10.03 -12.31
C LEU A 288 3.01 -8.68 -12.02
N LEU A 289 4.34 -8.64 -11.93
CA LEU A 289 5.13 -7.44 -11.66
C LEU A 289 5.00 -6.39 -12.77
N GLY A 290 4.78 -6.83 -14.02
CA GLY A 290 4.72 -5.94 -15.20
C GLY A 290 5.97 -5.98 -16.09
N VAL A 291 6.86 -6.97 -15.89
CA VAL A 291 8.05 -7.14 -16.75
C VAL A 291 7.61 -7.33 -18.20
N PRO A 292 8.20 -6.62 -19.18
CA PRO A 292 7.79 -6.73 -20.58
C PRO A 292 7.81 -8.17 -21.08
N THR A 293 6.70 -8.64 -21.67
CA THR A 293 6.51 -10.03 -22.11
C THR A 293 7.65 -10.54 -22.99
N LYS A 294 8.27 -9.68 -23.81
CA LYS A 294 9.42 -10.03 -24.65
C LYS A 294 10.62 -10.51 -23.83
N GLN A 295 10.87 -9.88 -22.67
CA GLN A 295 11.97 -10.25 -21.77
C GLN A 295 11.68 -11.57 -21.02
N LEU A 296 10.40 -11.91 -20.84
CA LEU A 296 9.96 -13.15 -20.17
C LEU A 296 9.87 -14.36 -21.12
N ARG A 297 10.10 -14.19 -22.43
CA ARG A 297 10.08 -15.28 -23.42
C ARG A 297 11.35 -16.13 -23.36
N ILE A 298 11.51 -16.81 -22.24
CA ILE A 298 12.64 -17.69 -21.96
C ILE A 298 12.11 -19.14 -21.84
N PRO A 299 12.78 -20.14 -22.47
CA PRO A 299 12.46 -21.56 -22.32
C PRO A 299 12.64 -22.06 -20.88
N ASP A 300 11.85 -23.05 -20.47
CA ASP A 300 11.86 -23.59 -19.11
C ASP A 300 13.00 -24.60 -18.92
N ASN A 301 14.10 -24.18 -18.29
CA ASN A 301 15.20 -25.03 -17.79
C ASN A 301 15.99 -24.31 -16.68
N GLU A 302 16.87 -25.02 -15.96
CA GLU A 302 17.59 -24.47 -14.80
C GLU A 302 18.53 -23.30 -15.14
N VAL A 303 19.32 -23.39 -16.21
CA VAL A 303 20.19 -22.28 -16.67
C VAL A 303 19.35 -21.03 -16.98
N ASN A 304 18.17 -21.23 -17.53
CA ASN A 304 17.24 -20.16 -17.84
C ASN A 304 16.50 -19.61 -16.61
N LYS A 305 16.41 -20.37 -15.51
CA LYS A 305 15.80 -19.92 -14.25
C LYS A 305 16.61 -18.78 -13.65
N GLU A 306 17.92 -18.93 -13.55
CA GLU A 306 18.82 -17.88 -13.04
C GLU A 306 18.75 -16.61 -13.92
N LYS A 307 18.79 -16.78 -15.24
CA LYS A 307 18.64 -15.67 -16.19
C LYS A 307 17.30 -14.95 -16.03
N LEU A 308 16.20 -15.69 -15.91
CA LEU A 308 14.87 -15.13 -15.70
C LEU A 308 14.79 -14.34 -14.39
N VAL A 309 15.33 -14.89 -13.31
CA VAL A 309 15.41 -14.24 -11.99
C VAL A 309 16.20 -12.94 -12.10
N GLY A 310 17.36 -12.94 -12.75
CA GLY A 310 18.18 -11.74 -12.95
C GLY A 310 17.40 -10.62 -13.67
N ILE A 311 16.67 -10.95 -14.74
CA ILE A 311 15.84 -9.98 -15.46
C ILE A 311 14.76 -9.37 -14.56
N ILE A 312 14.04 -10.21 -13.82
CA ILE A 312 12.95 -9.75 -12.93
C ILE A 312 13.51 -8.90 -11.79
N LYS A 313 14.65 -9.31 -11.22
CA LYS A 313 15.33 -8.61 -10.12
C LYS A 313 15.80 -7.22 -10.54
N GLU A 314 16.49 -7.11 -11.68
CA GLU A 314 16.96 -5.81 -12.17
C GLU A 314 15.79 -4.89 -12.52
N HIS A 315 14.73 -5.42 -13.14
CA HIS A 315 13.51 -4.65 -13.39
C HIS A 315 12.88 -4.14 -12.08
N TYR A 316 12.83 -4.98 -11.04
CA TYR A 316 12.33 -4.61 -9.72
C TYR A 316 13.18 -3.49 -9.09
N LYS A 317 14.51 -3.61 -9.09
CA LYS A 317 15.44 -2.60 -8.56
C LYS A 317 15.23 -1.24 -9.23
N VAL A 318 15.14 -1.21 -10.57
CA VAL A 318 14.91 0.03 -11.34
C VAL A 318 13.58 0.67 -10.95
N ILE A 319 12.49 -0.09 -10.90
CA ILE A 319 11.18 0.46 -10.56
C ILE A 319 11.12 0.93 -9.11
N ILE A 320 11.65 0.16 -8.16
CA ILE A 320 11.68 0.58 -6.75
C ILE A 320 12.46 1.88 -6.60
N LYS A 321 13.60 2.04 -7.28
CA LYS A 321 14.35 3.30 -7.24
C LYS A 321 13.53 4.48 -7.76
N ALA A 322 12.83 4.33 -8.88
CA ALA A 322 11.95 5.37 -9.41
C ALA A 322 10.78 5.69 -8.45
N ARG A 323 10.23 4.66 -7.78
CA ARG A 323 9.17 4.82 -6.78
C ARG A 323 9.66 5.50 -5.50
N GLN A 324 10.91 5.27 -5.08
CA GLN A 324 11.52 6.01 -3.97
C GLN A 324 11.61 7.51 -4.29
N GLU A 325 11.96 7.87 -5.53
CA GLU A 325 11.97 9.26 -5.97
C GLU A 325 10.55 9.86 -5.98
N ASP A 326 9.55 9.13 -6.50
CA ASP A 326 8.15 9.60 -6.49
C ASP A 326 7.58 9.70 -5.07
N LEU A 327 8.00 8.83 -4.15
CA LEU A 327 7.65 8.90 -2.73
C LEU A 327 8.29 10.12 -2.05
N SER A 328 9.53 10.46 -2.38
CA SER A 328 10.18 11.70 -1.92
C SER A 328 9.42 12.94 -2.42
N LYS A 329 8.96 12.95 -3.67
CA LYS A 329 8.09 14.02 -4.19
C LYS A 329 6.75 14.10 -3.44
N PHE A 330 6.20 12.95 -3.04
CA PHE A 330 4.98 12.91 -2.25
C PHE A 330 5.17 13.48 -0.85
N SER A 331 6.31 13.19 -0.20
CA SER A 331 6.71 13.83 1.05
C SER A 331 6.77 15.35 0.91
N ALA A 332 7.47 15.86 -0.11
CA ALA A 332 7.57 17.29 -0.38
C ALA A 332 6.20 17.98 -0.50
N GLN A 333 5.25 17.33 -1.18
CA GLN A 333 3.87 17.84 -1.31
C GLN A 333 3.15 17.93 0.04
N ILE A 334 3.29 16.91 0.90
CA ILE A 334 2.71 16.92 2.24
C ILE A 334 3.32 18.03 3.09
N LYS A 335 4.65 18.17 3.09
CA LYS A 335 5.34 19.24 3.83
C LYS A 335 4.93 20.63 3.35
N THR A 336 4.77 20.83 2.04
CA THR A 336 4.22 22.07 1.49
C THR A 336 2.80 22.33 2.01
N ASP A 337 1.93 21.31 2.05
CA ASP A 337 0.58 21.47 2.60
C ASP A 337 0.58 21.85 4.08
N LEU A 338 1.49 21.27 4.87
CA LEU A 338 1.67 21.60 6.29
C LEU A 338 2.12 23.06 6.47
N CYS A 339 3.09 23.53 5.67
CA CYS A 339 3.52 24.93 5.68
C CYS A 339 2.35 25.88 5.34
N LEU A 340 1.55 25.54 4.33
CA LEU A 340 0.43 26.38 3.90
C LEU A 340 -0.72 26.38 4.90
N LYS A 341 -0.91 25.27 5.63
CA LYS A 341 -1.88 25.21 6.71
C LYS A 341 -1.51 26.20 7.82
N ASN A 342 -0.27 26.17 8.30
CA ASN A 342 0.21 27.11 9.31
C ASN A 342 0.18 28.56 8.81
N TYR A 343 0.50 28.79 7.53
CA TYR A 343 0.45 30.12 6.91
C TYR A 343 -0.94 30.75 6.98
N LYS A 344 -2.00 29.95 6.80
CA LYS A 344 -3.38 30.44 6.95
C LYS A 344 -3.73 30.81 8.39
N GLU A 345 -3.11 30.16 9.36
CA GLU A 345 -3.39 30.35 10.79
C GLU A 345 -2.53 31.48 11.40
N THR A 346 -1.29 31.64 10.95
CA THR A 346 -0.27 32.49 11.60
C THR A 346 0.40 33.49 10.67
N GLY A 347 0.26 33.34 9.34
CA GLY A 347 1.03 34.10 8.35
C GLY A 347 2.45 33.58 8.10
N GLU A 348 2.88 32.51 8.78
CA GLU A 348 4.23 31.93 8.61
C GLU A 348 4.21 30.67 7.72
N LEU A 349 5.06 30.64 6.69
CA LEU A 349 5.26 29.49 5.80
C LEU A 349 6.17 28.43 6.44
N SER A 350 5.69 27.82 7.53
CA SER A 350 6.44 26.84 8.32
C SER A 350 5.52 25.79 8.93
N TYR A 351 6.05 24.70 9.48
CA TYR A 351 5.31 23.77 10.32
C TYR A 351 6.23 23.20 11.40
N LYS A 352 5.67 22.61 12.46
CA LYS A 352 6.45 21.87 13.46
C LYS A 352 6.51 20.39 13.09
N ASP A 353 7.70 19.83 13.06
CA ASP A 353 7.88 18.39 12.82
C ASP A 353 7.50 17.54 14.06
N THR A 354 7.75 16.23 14.00
CA THR A 354 7.46 15.30 15.09
C THR A 354 8.26 15.58 16.37
N GLU A 355 9.38 16.29 16.26
CA GLU A 355 10.23 16.70 17.38
C GLU A 355 9.93 18.13 17.86
N GLY A 356 8.95 18.79 17.24
CA GLY A 356 8.58 20.17 17.53
C GLY A 356 9.49 21.22 16.87
N LYS A 357 10.44 20.81 16.04
CA LYS A 357 11.33 21.72 15.32
C LYS A 357 10.57 22.41 14.19
N VAL A 358 10.79 23.71 14.05
CA VAL A 358 10.19 24.50 12.98
C VAL A 358 10.90 24.23 11.66
N ILE A 359 10.12 23.79 10.68
CA ILE A 359 10.54 23.52 9.31
C ILE A 359 9.88 24.56 8.40
N THR A 360 10.68 25.36 7.69
CA THR A 360 10.17 26.39 6.76
C THR A 360 9.98 25.84 5.35
N LEU A 361 9.13 26.49 4.54
CA LEU A 361 8.98 26.12 3.13
C LEU A 361 10.31 26.23 2.36
N GLU A 362 11.15 27.21 2.69
CA GLU A 362 12.51 27.33 2.12
C GLU A 362 13.35 26.08 2.44
N GLN A 363 13.31 25.56 3.66
CA GLN A 363 14.01 24.32 4.02
C GLN A 363 13.46 23.11 3.25
N VAL A 364 12.14 23.01 3.09
CA VAL A 364 11.50 21.94 2.28
C VAL A 364 11.97 22.02 0.82
N ILE A 365 12.08 23.23 0.26
CA ILE A 365 12.57 23.43 -1.10
C ILE A 365 14.01 22.98 -1.25
N LYS A 366 14.88 23.30 -0.30
CA LYS A 366 16.29 22.87 -0.30
C LYS A 366 16.42 21.36 -0.17
N GLU A 367 15.66 20.73 0.73
CA GLU A 367 15.68 19.27 0.91
C GLU A 367 15.23 18.53 -0.36
N HIS A 368 14.23 19.05 -1.08
CA HIS A 368 13.68 18.44 -2.28
C HIS A 368 13.99 19.25 -3.55
N LYS A 369 15.20 19.81 -3.65
CA LYS A 369 15.63 20.74 -4.72
C LYS A 369 15.27 20.27 -6.12
N GLY A 370 15.54 19.00 -6.44
CA GLY A 370 15.24 18.44 -7.77
C GLY A 370 13.76 18.52 -8.16
N TYR A 371 12.86 18.27 -7.22
CA TYR A 371 11.41 18.35 -7.43
C TYR A 371 10.96 19.80 -7.68
N PHE A 372 11.39 20.73 -6.85
CA PHE A 372 10.99 22.15 -6.97
C PHE A 372 11.64 22.85 -8.17
N LYS A 373 12.87 22.47 -8.53
CA LYS A 373 13.50 22.90 -9.79
C LYS A 373 12.66 22.45 -10.99
N ALA A 374 12.25 21.18 -11.04
CA ALA A 374 11.38 20.68 -12.10
C ALA A 374 10.02 21.41 -12.16
N ILE A 375 9.47 21.85 -11.02
CA ILE A 375 8.27 22.70 -11.00
C ILE A 375 8.54 24.08 -11.61
N SER A 376 9.64 24.74 -11.21
CA SER A 376 10.00 26.06 -11.73
C SER A 376 10.26 26.07 -13.24
N GLU A 377 10.77 24.96 -13.77
CA GLU A 377 11.04 24.77 -15.20
C GLU A 377 9.80 24.30 -15.99
N GLY A 378 8.67 24.05 -15.33
CA GLY A 378 7.44 23.56 -15.95
C GLY A 378 7.43 22.05 -16.28
N ASN A 379 8.48 21.32 -15.88
CA ASN A 379 8.63 19.87 -16.07
C ASN A 379 7.78 19.03 -15.10
N GLU A 380 7.33 19.64 -14.00
CA GLU A 380 6.47 19.00 -12.99
C GLU A 380 5.35 19.94 -12.54
N LYS A 381 4.20 19.40 -12.13
CA LYS A 381 3.08 20.20 -11.64
C LYS A 381 3.07 20.25 -10.12
N LEU A 382 2.98 21.45 -9.55
CA LEU A 382 2.68 21.63 -8.13
C LEU A 382 1.28 21.08 -7.82
N LYS A 383 1.22 20.19 -6.82
CA LYS A 383 -0.01 19.53 -6.37
C LYS A 383 -0.16 19.75 -4.86
N PHE A 384 -1.33 20.24 -4.47
CA PHE A 384 -1.76 20.25 -3.07
C PHE A 384 -2.55 18.96 -2.78
N ARG A 385 -2.25 18.34 -1.65
CA ARG A 385 -2.95 17.16 -1.15
C ARG A 385 -3.99 17.58 -0.13
N ASP A 386 -3.84 18.69 0.56
CA ASP A 386 -4.92 19.18 1.40
C ASP A 386 -6.09 19.74 0.56
N ASN A 387 -7.33 19.47 0.99
CA ASN A 387 -8.53 19.89 0.25
C ASN A 387 -8.69 21.42 0.28
N ASP A 388 -8.41 22.05 1.41
CA ASP A 388 -8.57 23.49 1.57
C ASP A 388 -7.43 24.24 0.87
N ASN A 389 -6.25 23.64 0.79
CA ASN A 389 -5.20 24.15 -0.10
C ASN A 389 -5.59 24.01 -1.57
N SER A 390 -6.16 22.87 -1.95
CA SER A 390 -6.63 22.63 -3.34
C SER A 390 -7.75 23.57 -3.76
N LYS A 391 -8.69 23.91 -2.86
CA LYS A 391 -9.75 24.90 -3.13
C LYS A 391 -9.19 26.31 -3.35
N ASN A 392 -8.13 26.65 -2.61
CA ASN A 392 -7.46 27.96 -2.70
C ASN A 392 -6.24 27.93 -3.63
N TYR A 393 -6.21 27.00 -4.59
CA TYR A 393 -5.03 26.68 -5.39
C TYR A 393 -4.38 27.90 -6.02
N LYS A 394 -5.15 28.81 -6.64
CA LYS A 394 -4.61 29.96 -7.35
C LYS A 394 -3.78 30.87 -6.42
N ALA A 395 -4.33 31.24 -5.28
CA ALA A 395 -3.67 32.12 -4.31
C ALA A 395 -2.42 31.46 -3.71
N LEU A 396 -2.53 30.21 -3.27
CA LEU A 396 -1.42 29.51 -2.61
C LEU A 396 -0.31 29.11 -3.58
N LYS A 397 -0.65 28.84 -4.84
CA LYS A 397 0.32 28.51 -5.88
C LYS A 397 1.31 29.65 -6.08
N GLU A 398 0.84 30.89 -6.18
CA GLU A 398 1.70 32.05 -6.40
C GLU A 398 2.69 32.24 -5.23
N THR A 399 2.22 32.10 -3.99
CA THR A 399 3.07 32.11 -2.79
C THR A 399 4.15 31.03 -2.81
N VAL A 400 3.80 29.80 -3.20
CA VAL A 400 4.78 28.71 -3.26
C VAL A 400 5.78 28.93 -4.39
N LEU A 401 5.32 29.36 -5.58
CA LEU A 401 6.20 29.62 -6.72
C LEU A 401 7.19 30.75 -6.45
N SER A 402 6.75 31.85 -5.85
CA SER A 402 7.66 32.96 -5.50
C SER A 402 8.71 32.53 -4.47
N THR A 403 8.33 31.69 -3.50
CA THR A 403 9.26 31.12 -2.52
C THR A 403 10.28 30.18 -3.19
N ILE A 404 9.84 29.36 -4.16
CA ILE A 404 10.73 28.50 -4.96
C ILE A 404 11.75 29.34 -5.72
N GLU A 405 11.31 30.35 -6.46
CA GLU A 405 12.18 31.22 -7.27
C GLU A 405 13.23 31.92 -6.40
N LYS A 406 12.81 32.53 -5.29
CA LYS A 406 13.70 33.18 -4.33
C LYS A 406 14.73 32.19 -3.78
N THR A 407 14.28 31.05 -3.26
CA THR A 407 15.15 30.05 -2.60
C THR A 407 16.18 29.49 -3.58
N LEU A 408 15.77 29.15 -4.81
CA LEU A 408 16.67 28.59 -5.82
C LEU A 408 17.65 29.64 -6.37
N ALA A 409 17.27 30.92 -6.41
CA ALA A 409 18.17 32.01 -6.80
C ALA A 409 19.27 32.24 -5.75
N GLU A 410 18.92 32.24 -4.47
CA GLU A 410 19.88 32.37 -3.36
C GLU A 410 20.90 31.23 -3.35
N GLU A 411 20.47 29.99 -3.62
CA GLU A 411 21.40 28.86 -3.72
C GLU A 411 22.38 29.00 -4.89
N LYS A 412 21.91 29.44 -6.07
CA LYS A 412 22.80 29.66 -7.21
C LYS A 412 23.84 30.74 -6.93
N LEU A 413 23.48 31.79 -6.20
CA LEU A 413 24.44 32.84 -5.79
C LEU A 413 25.49 32.29 -4.83
N ASN A 414 25.10 31.43 -3.88
CA ASN A 414 26.02 30.80 -2.94
C ASN A 414 26.93 29.75 -3.61
N GLU A 415 26.43 29.01 -4.60
CA GLU A 415 27.26 28.09 -5.41
C GLU A 415 28.30 28.88 -6.22
N ASN A 416 27.91 29.99 -6.84
CA ASN A 416 28.82 30.83 -7.63
C ASN A 416 29.84 31.62 -6.79
N SER A 417 29.54 31.94 -5.53
CA SER A 417 30.47 32.67 -4.65
C SER A 417 31.62 31.78 -4.15
N LEU A 418 31.38 30.48 -4.00
CA LEU A 418 32.39 29.48 -3.63
C LEU A 418 33.37 29.16 -4.78
N ASP A 419 32.94 29.37 -6.03
CA ASP A 419 33.79 29.19 -7.22
C ASP A 419 34.48 30.46 -7.71
N ASN A 420 34.35 31.57 -6.99
CA ASN A 420 35.07 32.80 -7.32
C ASN A 420 36.60 32.63 -7.07
N PRO A 421 37.46 32.74 -8.11
CA PRO A 421 38.91 32.52 -7.98
C PRO A 421 39.59 33.44 -6.96
N PHE A 422 39.02 34.61 -6.64
CA PHE A 422 39.53 35.50 -5.59
C PHE A 422 39.48 34.89 -4.18
N TYR A 423 38.51 34.01 -3.89
CA TYR A 423 38.45 33.29 -2.61
C TYR A 423 39.34 32.03 -2.59
N LYS A 424 39.69 31.48 -3.75
CA LYS A 424 40.68 30.38 -3.84
C LYS A 424 42.13 30.88 -3.70
N GLU A 425 42.41 32.16 -3.96
CA GLU A 425 43.74 32.76 -3.75
C GLU A 425 43.98 33.26 -2.32
N SER A 426 42.94 33.64 -1.56
CA SER A 426 43.10 34.13 -0.17
C SER A 426 43.37 33.01 0.85
N TYR A 427 43.16 31.74 0.50
CA TYR A 427 43.54 30.58 1.32
C TYR A 427 44.88 29.93 0.92
N LYS A 428 45.54 30.42 -0.13
CA LYS A 428 46.90 29.98 -0.52
C LYS A 428 48.01 30.85 0.08
N SER A 429 47.68 31.85 0.88
CA SER A 429 48.64 32.86 1.38
C SER A 429 48.61 33.05 2.90
N ASN A 430 48.40 31.97 3.67
CA ASN A 430 48.65 32.00 5.13
C ASN A 430 49.76 31.01 5.52
N PRO A 431 51.04 31.45 5.57
CA PRO A 431 52.17 30.61 5.93
C PRO A 431 52.38 30.66 7.45
N LEU A 432 51.57 29.94 8.22
CA LEU A 432 51.80 29.75 9.66
C LEU A 432 51.13 28.46 10.12
N TYR A 433 51.70 27.32 9.70
CA TYR A 433 51.88 26.09 10.47
C TYR A 433 52.55 25.06 9.54
N GLU A 434 53.88 25.11 9.46
CA GLU A 434 54.67 24.02 8.90
C GLU A 434 54.70 22.88 9.94
N SER A 435 53.92 21.82 9.71
CA SER A 435 54.24 20.51 10.26
C SER A 435 55.09 19.75 9.24
N LYS A 436 56.27 19.33 9.67
CA LYS A 436 57.27 18.58 8.89
C LYS A 436 56.66 17.32 8.24
N PRO A 437 57.01 16.99 6.99
CA PRO A 437 56.60 15.74 6.37
C PRO A 437 57.56 14.60 6.78
N ALA A 438 56.98 13.48 7.23
CA ALA A 438 57.66 12.20 7.25
C ALA A 438 57.60 11.56 5.86
N THR A 439 58.73 10.98 5.50
CA THR A 439 59.11 10.44 4.19
C THR A 439 58.32 9.22 3.72
N SER A 440 58.16 9.18 2.39
CA SER A 440 58.17 8.03 1.48
C SER A 440 56.93 7.13 1.40
N PHE A 441 56.35 7.03 0.19
CA PHE A 441 56.49 5.80 -0.62
C PHE A 441 56.17 6.09 -2.11
N LYS A 442 57.00 5.52 -2.98
CA LYS A 442 56.86 5.40 -4.45
C LYS A 442 55.53 4.68 -4.76
N GLY A 443 54.71 5.00 -5.75
CA GLY A 443 54.98 5.38 -7.13
C GLY A 443 54.36 4.29 -8.03
N ALA A 444 53.25 4.58 -8.71
CA ALA A 444 52.76 3.79 -9.85
C ALA A 444 51.87 4.66 -10.75
N LYS A 445 52.06 4.48 -12.06
CA LYS A 445 51.66 5.35 -13.16
C LYS A 445 50.18 5.24 -13.52
N ILE A 446 49.66 6.38 -13.98
CA ILE A 446 48.46 6.56 -14.79
C ILE A 446 48.67 5.90 -16.16
N ASN A 447 47.64 5.26 -16.72
CA ASN A 447 47.40 5.24 -18.16
C ASN A 447 45.89 5.19 -18.46
N ASP A 448 45.52 6.09 -19.35
CA ASP A 448 44.52 6.03 -20.42
C ASP A 448 43.01 6.09 -20.13
N ILE A 449 42.50 7.26 -20.52
CA ILE A 449 41.14 7.69 -20.78
C ILE A 449 40.64 7.03 -22.07
N GLN A 450 39.43 6.46 -22.05
CA GLN A 450 38.58 6.36 -23.24
C GLN A 450 37.27 7.12 -23.02
N PRO A 451 36.76 7.88 -24.00
CA PRO A 451 35.49 8.60 -23.87
C PRO A 451 34.30 7.67 -24.11
N PRO A 452 33.14 7.90 -23.46
CA PRO A 452 31.94 7.13 -23.75
C PRO A 452 31.27 7.61 -25.05
N ILE A 453 30.77 6.62 -25.76
CA ILE A 453 30.02 6.65 -27.01
C ILE A 453 28.78 7.55 -26.89
N GLN A 454 28.59 8.44 -27.87
CA GLN A 454 27.36 9.22 -28.06
C GLN A 454 26.20 8.29 -28.45
N LEU A 455 25.16 8.23 -27.62
CA LEU A 455 23.87 7.64 -27.97
C LEU A 455 22.98 8.71 -28.59
N VAL A 456 22.77 8.60 -29.90
CA VAL A 456 21.88 9.44 -30.70
C VAL A 456 20.42 9.04 -30.41
N ASN A 457 19.64 9.99 -29.91
CA ASN A 457 18.19 9.86 -29.74
C ASN A 457 17.47 9.99 -31.09
N PHE A 458 16.79 8.94 -31.53
CA PHE A 458 15.68 9.05 -32.48
C PHE A 458 14.65 7.95 -32.21
N TYR A 459 13.46 8.31 -31.70
CA TYR A 459 12.20 7.69 -32.10
C TYR A 459 11.05 8.71 -31.98
N PRO A 460 10.13 8.75 -32.95
CA PRO A 460 9.05 9.73 -32.99
C PRO A 460 7.87 9.31 -32.10
N VAL A 461 7.16 10.33 -31.60
CA VAL A 461 5.90 10.19 -30.87
C VAL A 461 4.84 9.60 -31.81
N LEU A 462 4.46 8.35 -31.58
CA LEU A 462 3.25 7.76 -32.17
C LEU A 462 2.03 8.28 -31.40
N LYS A 463 1.19 9.07 -32.06
CA LYS A 463 -0.12 9.49 -31.54
C LYS A 463 -1.07 8.29 -31.52
N ASP A 464 -1.60 7.95 -30.34
CA ASP A 464 -2.65 6.93 -30.18
C ASP A 464 -4.04 7.58 -30.43
N PRO A 465 -4.77 7.18 -31.49
CA PRO A 465 -6.10 7.72 -31.82
C PRO A 465 -7.16 7.47 -30.72
N ARG A 466 -6.91 6.56 -29.77
CA ARG A 466 -7.85 6.25 -28.68
C ARG A 466 -7.89 7.32 -27.59
N LEU A 467 -6.84 8.14 -27.48
CA LEU A 467 -6.77 9.25 -26.50
C LEU A 467 -7.58 10.48 -26.95
N GLU A 468 -7.72 10.72 -28.26
CA GLU A 468 -8.55 11.81 -28.81
C GLU A 468 -10.05 11.54 -28.64
N ALA A 469 -10.48 10.27 -28.72
CA ALA A 469 -11.88 9.89 -28.48
C ALA A 469 -12.31 10.11 -27.02
N LEU A 470 -11.40 9.89 -26.06
CA LEU A 470 -11.64 10.09 -24.62
C LEU A 470 -11.71 11.58 -24.24
N ALA A 471 -10.89 12.43 -24.85
CA ALA A 471 -10.92 13.87 -24.63
C ALA A 471 -12.26 14.51 -25.07
N ASN A 472 -12.87 14.00 -26.15
CA ASN A 472 -14.16 14.47 -26.67
C ASN A 472 -15.38 14.01 -25.85
N ILE A 473 -15.25 12.96 -25.03
CA ILE A 473 -16.30 12.52 -24.11
C ILE A 473 -16.29 13.37 -22.83
N ILE A 474 -15.11 13.74 -22.36
CA ILE A 474 -14.93 14.52 -21.12
C ILE A 474 -15.39 15.97 -21.30
N SER A 475 -15.23 16.58 -22.48
CA SER A 475 -15.65 17.96 -22.74
C SER A 475 -17.17 18.16 -22.74
N LYS A 476 -17.96 17.08 -22.90
CA LYS A 476 -19.44 17.15 -22.92
C LYS A 476 -20.09 17.03 -21.54
N SER A 477 -19.37 16.57 -20.50
CA SER A 477 -19.95 16.40 -19.16
C SER A 477 -19.80 17.62 -18.23
N SER A 478 -19.10 18.67 -18.65
CA SER A 478 -18.71 19.80 -17.78
C SER A 478 -19.70 20.99 -17.79
N ARG A 479 -20.91 20.84 -18.35
CA ARG A 479 -21.87 21.96 -18.52
C ARG A 479 -23.09 21.97 -17.58
N SER A 480 -23.11 21.21 -16.49
CA SER A 480 -24.24 21.28 -15.56
C SER A 480 -23.81 21.05 -14.11
N SER A 481 -23.41 22.13 -13.43
CA SER A 481 -23.62 22.34 -11.99
C SER A 481 -23.08 23.71 -11.58
N CYS A 482 -23.88 24.75 -11.80
CA CYS A 482 -23.75 26.02 -11.10
C CYS A 482 -25.11 26.28 -10.44
N LEU A 483 -25.08 26.80 -9.20
CA LEU A 483 -26.18 27.16 -8.30
C LEU A 483 -26.57 26.07 -7.27
N LEU A 484 -26.09 26.25 -6.03
CA LEU A 484 -26.92 26.61 -4.88
C LEU A 484 -26.04 26.82 -3.64
N ASN A 485 -26.15 28.01 -3.05
CA ASN A 485 -25.55 28.43 -1.78
C ASN A 485 -26.68 28.78 -0.79
N ASN A 486 -26.34 28.68 0.51
CA ASN A 486 -27.02 29.17 1.73
C ASN A 486 -28.16 28.26 2.25
N THR A 487 -28.34 28.00 3.56
CA THR A 487 -27.98 28.74 4.79
C THR A 487 -28.01 27.82 6.02
N GLU A 488 -27.23 28.14 7.06
CA GLU A 488 -27.26 27.55 8.42
C GLU A 488 -28.44 28.09 9.27
N HIS A 489 -29.03 27.26 10.16
CA HIS A 489 -29.00 27.39 11.63
C HIS A 489 -30.05 26.53 12.37
N ASN A 490 -29.60 25.91 13.47
CA ASN A 490 -30.23 25.59 14.77
C ASN A 490 -31.62 24.93 14.85
N ALA A 491 -31.68 23.73 15.46
CA ALA A 491 -32.34 23.53 16.77
C ALA A 491 -32.13 22.08 17.28
N LYS A 492 -31.65 21.96 18.52
CA LYS A 492 -31.82 20.78 19.38
C LYS A 492 -33.24 20.84 19.98
N GLU A 493 -33.95 19.71 20.06
CA GLU A 493 -34.63 19.26 21.28
C GLU A 493 -35.35 17.91 21.10
N ASN A 494 -35.15 17.05 22.12
CA ASN A 494 -36.06 16.09 22.75
C ASN A 494 -37.14 15.38 21.92
N LEU A 495 -37.04 14.05 21.83
CA LEU A 495 -38.20 13.20 22.14
C LEU A 495 -37.77 11.83 22.68
N GLN A 496 -38.02 11.69 23.98
CA GLN A 496 -38.00 10.47 24.76
C GLN A 496 -39.38 9.83 24.59
N GLY A 497 -39.45 8.59 24.10
CA GLY A 497 -40.72 7.91 23.86
C GLY A 497 -40.51 6.41 23.71
N ALA A 498 -40.78 5.69 24.81
CA ALA A 498 -40.78 4.24 24.90
C ALA A 498 -41.69 3.60 23.86
N LEU A 499 -41.34 2.40 23.38
CA LEU A 499 -42.28 1.30 23.20
C LEU A 499 -41.52 -0.03 23.13
N SER A 500 -41.81 -0.88 24.11
CA SER A 500 -41.45 -2.28 24.20
C SER A 500 -42.15 -3.11 23.11
N THR A 501 -41.49 -4.14 22.59
CA THR A 501 -42.01 -5.52 22.51
C THR A 501 -40.94 -6.47 21.93
N SER A 502 -40.59 -7.49 22.70
CA SER A 502 -39.89 -8.71 22.25
C SER A 502 -40.93 -9.76 21.78
N PRO A 503 -40.55 -10.98 21.37
CA PRO A 503 -39.76 -11.35 20.19
C PRO A 503 -40.52 -12.37 19.31
N VAL A 504 -40.26 -12.41 18.01
CA VAL A 504 -40.74 -13.52 17.15
C VAL A 504 -39.59 -14.50 16.91
N VAL A 505 -39.74 -15.67 17.52
CA VAL A 505 -38.95 -16.88 17.29
C VAL A 505 -39.38 -17.48 15.95
N ILE A 506 -38.44 -17.60 15.00
CA ILE A 506 -38.62 -18.47 13.82
C ILE A 506 -37.62 -19.62 13.94
N LYS A 507 -38.15 -20.81 14.26
CA LYS A 507 -37.45 -22.10 14.17
C LYS A 507 -37.36 -22.49 12.69
N GLY A 508 -36.14 -22.57 12.16
CA GLY A 508 -35.85 -23.20 10.87
C GLY A 508 -35.10 -24.51 11.10
N HIS A 509 -35.77 -25.63 10.84
CA HIS A 509 -35.15 -26.96 10.71
C HIS A 509 -34.21 -26.98 9.50
N LEU A 510 -32.98 -27.48 9.68
CA LEU A 510 -32.15 -27.97 8.59
C LEU A 510 -31.75 -29.41 8.91
N THR A 511 -32.31 -30.32 8.12
CA THR A 511 -32.01 -31.73 8.05
C THR A 511 -30.67 -31.94 7.36
N THR A 512 -29.85 -32.80 7.97
CA THR A 512 -28.63 -33.36 7.42
C THR A 512 -28.96 -34.30 6.25
N THR A 513 -28.18 -34.20 5.17
CA THR A 513 -28.03 -35.32 4.22
C THR A 513 -26.55 -35.51 3.91
N ASP A 514 -26.04 -36.64 4.40
CA ASP A 514 -24.81 -37.27 3.95
C ASP A 514 -24.96 -37.70 2.49
N LEU A 515 -23.96 -37.40 1.66
CA LEU A 515 -23.72 -38.12 0.41
C LEU A 515 -22.24 -38.47 0.30
N THR A 516 -22.03 -39.78 0.39
CA THR A 516 -20.78 -40.51 0.23
C THR A 516 -20.43 -40.73 -1.25
N SER A 517 -19.12 -40.74 -1.52
CA SER A 517 -18.37 -41.55 -2.50
C SER A 517 -19.00 -41.88 -3.87
N THR A 518 -18.49 -41.28 -4.95
CA THR A 518 -17.63 -41.98 -5.96
C THR A 518 -17.11 -41.04 -7.06
N PRO A 519 -15.95 -41.32 -7.68
CA PRO A 519 -15.24 -40.43 -8.59
C PRO A 519 -15.35 -40.88 -10.05
N LYS A 520 -16.07 -40.14 -10.91
CA LYS A 520 -15.94 -40.14 -12.38
C LYS A 520 -16.93 -39.16 -13.00
N ALA A 521 -16.49 -37.92 -13.24
CA ALA A 521 -17.10 -37.00 -14.21
C ALA A 521 -16.17 -35.79 -14.44
N PHE A 522 -14.97 -36.04 -14.97
CA PHE A 522 -14.18 -35.00 -15.66
C PHE A 522 -14.23 -35.31 -17.16
N GLU A 523 -15.36 -34.98 -17.77
CA GLU A 523 -15.43 -34.80 -19.22
C GLU A 523 -15.92 -33.38 -19.51
N ASN A 524 -15.24 -32.75 -20.46
CA ASN A 524 -15.45 -31.41 -20.97
C ASN A 524 -16.93 -31.06 -21.14
N ASN A 525 -17.41 -30.11 -20.33
CA ASN A 525 -18.54 -29.27 -20.68
C ASN A 525 -18.20 -27.84 -20.26
N GLN A 526 -17.78 -27.01 -21.22
CA GLN A 526 -17.91 -25.56 -21.08
C GLN A 526 -19.40 -25.22 -21.14
N PRO A 527 -20.02 -24.66 -20.09
CA PRO A 527 -21.34 -24.07 -20.21
C PRO A 527 -21.18 -22.65 -20.74
N ALA A 528 -21.97 -22.29 -21.74
CA ALA A 528 -22.10 -20.96 -22.29
C ALA A 528 -22.38 -19.91 -21.18
N LYS A 529 -21.34 -19.19 -20.77
CA LYS A 529 -21.33 -18.20 -19.68
C LYS A 529 -21.96 -16.83 -20.05
N ILE A 530 -23.06 -16.84 -20.81
CA ILE A 530 -23.75 -15.60 -21.26
C ILE A 530 -25.11 -15.40 -20.56
N GLU A 531 -25.75 -16.47 -20.09
CA GLU A 531 -27.11 -16.39 -19.53
C GLU A 531 -27.16 -15.76 -18.13
N GLY A 532 -26.17 -16.05 -17.27
CA GLY A 532 -26.10 -15.47 -15.92
C GLY A 532 -25.85 -13.96 -15.90
N LEU A 533 -25.18 -13.40 -16.90
CA LEU A 533 -24.93 -11.94 -16.99
C LEU A 533 -26.19 -11.15 -17.37
N LYS A 534 -27.09 -11.73 -18.17
CA LYS A 534 -28.38 -11.11 -18.48
C LYS A 534 -29.28 -11.08 -17.24
N ASP A 535 -29.27 -12.14 -16.43
CA ASP A 535 -30.04 -12.20 -15.19
C ASP A 535 -29.52 -11.18 -14.14
N ILE A 536 -28.20 -11.06 -14.00
CA ILE A 536 -27.58 -10.05 -13.12
C ILE A 536 -27.94 -8.63 -13.59
N ARG A 537 -27.86 -8.35 -14.89
CA ARG A 537 -28.22 -7.04 -15.45
C ARG A 537 -29.70 -6.72 -15.22
N SER A 538 -30.59 -7.69 -15.43
CA SER A 538 -32.04 -7.53 -15.21
C SER A 538 -32.37 -7.29 -13.74
N LYS A 539 -31.74 -8.02 -12.81
CA LYS A 539 -31.87 -7.81 -11.36
C LYS A 539 -31.37 -6.43 -10.94
N LEU A 540 -30.23 -5.98 -11.47
CA LEU A 540 -29.69 -4.65 -11.18
C LEU A 540 -30.63 -3.53 -11.67
N VAL A 541 -31.13 -3.63 -12.90
CA VAL A 541 -32.08 -2.66 -13.47
C VAL A 541 -33.39 -2.63 -12.67
N LYS A 542 -33.90 -3.78 -12.24
CA LYS A 542 -35.09 -3.88 -11.39
C LYS A 542 -34.89 -3.20 -10.04
N ASN A 543 -33.74 -3.42 -9.40
CA ASN A 543 -33.42 -2.81 -8.11
C ASN A 543 -33.27 -1.29 -8.21
N ILE A 544 -32.64 -0.78 -9.28
CA ILE A 544 -32.54 0.67 -9.53
C ILE A 544 -33.92 1.28 -9.75
N LYS A 545 -34.80 0.63 -10.53
CA LYS A 545 -36.18 1.10 -10.73
C LYS A 545 -36.95 1.16 -9.42
N ASN A 546 -36.90 0.10 -8.62
CA ASN A 546 -37.58 0.08 -7.32
C ASN A 546 -37.08 1.18 -6.38
N PHE A 547 -35.77 1.41 -6.33
CA PHE A 547 -35.19 2.48 -5.53
C PHE A 547 -35.65 3.87 -5.99
N VAL A 548 -35.68 4.12 -7.30
CA VAL A 548 -36.17 5.40 -7.86
C VAL A 548 -37.65 5.60 -7.55
N GLU A 549 -38.49 4.57 -7.66
CA GLU A 549 -39.91 4.67 -7.30
C GLU A 549 -40.11 4.90 -5.80
N THR A 550 -39.34 4.24 -4.92
CA THR A 550 -39.38 4.54 -3.47
C THR A 550 -38.96 5.97 -3.16
N ILE A 551 -37.97 6.53 -3.87
CA ILE A 551 -37.60 7.94 -3.73
C ILE A 551 -38.74 8.84 -4.20
N LYS A 552 -39.36 8.56 -5.35
CA LYS A 552 -40.49 9.34 -5.86
C LYS A 552 -41.68 9.28 -4.89
N GLU A 553 -42.04 8.10 -4.40
CA GLU A 553 -43.13 7.95 -3.43
C GLU A 553 -42.85 8.74 -2.15
N LYS A 554 -41.64 8.64 -1.58
CA LYS A 554 -41.26 9.45 -0.42
C LYS A 554 -41.25 10.94 -0.74
N PHE A 555 -40.74 11.35 -1.90
CA PHE A 555 -40.68 12.75 -2.28
C PHE A 555 -42.09 13.34 -2.50
N MET A 556 -43.00 12.56 -3.08
CA MET A 556 -44.40 12.95 -3.31
C MET A 556 -45.24 12.89 -2.02
N SER A 557 -44.99 11.93 -1.13
CA SER A 557 -45.71 11.83 0.15
C SER A 557 -45.33 12.96 1.11
N THR A 558 -44.12 13.51 0.99
CA THR A 558 -43.62 14.58 1.87
C THR A 558 -43.92 15.99 1.33
N ASN A 559 -44.33 16.13 0.06
CA ASN A 559 -44.57 17.42 -0.60
C ASN A 559 -46.04 17.69 -0.98
N ASN A 560 -47.01 16.96 -0.40
CA ASN A 560 -48.42 17.18 -0.69
C ASN A 560 -48.96 18.57 -0.26
N ASP A 561 -48.22 19.34 0.54
CA ASP A 561 -48.60 20.71 0.93
C ASP A 561 -47.89 21.85 0.15
N LEU A 562 -47.04 21.54 -0.83
CA LEU A 562 -46.35 22.58 -1.62
C LEU A 562 -46.36 22.25 -3.12
N LYS A 563 -47.56 22.20 -3.71
CA LYS A 563 -47.74 22.26 -5.17
C LYS A 563 -47.40 23.67 -5.68
N GLY A 564 -46.11 24.00 -5.79
CA GLY A 564 -45.70 25.28 -6.37
C GLY A 564 -44.21 25.63 -6.35
N ARG A 565 -43.29 24.68 -6.13
CA ARG A 565 -41.85 24.93 -6.27
C ARG A 565 -41.15 23.82 -7.02
#